data_AF-A0YN92-F1
#
_entry.id   AF-A0YN92-F1
#
_cell.length_a   1.000
_cell.length_b   1.000
_cell.length_c   1.000
_cell.angle_alpha   90.00
_cell.angle_beta   90.00
_cell.angle_gamma   90.00
#
_symmetry.space_group_name_H-M   'P 1'
#
loop_
_entity.id
_entity.type
_entity.pdbx_description
1 polymer ?
#
loop_
_entity_poly.entity_id
_entity_poly.type
_entity_poly.pdbx_seq_one_letter_code
_entity_poly.pdbx_strand_id
1 'polypeptide(L)' 'MPKKIRELKSLLQKAGFIHRSAKGSHTRWIHPLLPDQPITISGKDGDDAKPYIEKEVNRQLEILKKVQEQQGGEQ' A
#
# COMPACT_ATOMS: atom_id res chain seq x y z
N MET A 1 -9.08 -5.63 16.37
CA MET A 1 -8.63 -6.84 15.66
C MET A 1 -7.56 -6.42 14.67
N PRO A 2 -6.44 -7.15 14.56
CA PRO A 2 -5.43 -6.86 13.54
C PRO A 2 -6.08 -6.95 12.16
N LYS A 3 -5.79 -6.01 11.25
CA LYS A 3 -6.31 -6.11 9.88
C LYS A 3 -5.69 -7.31 9.19
N LYS A 4 -6.47 -8.00 8.35
CA LYS A 4 -5.91 -9.08 7.54
C LYS A 4 -5.07 -8.52 6.40
N ILE A 5 -4.06 -9.28 5.98
CA ILE A 5 -3.22 -8.93 4.82
C ILE A 5 -4.07 -8.65 3.57
N ARG A 6 -5.15 -9.42 3.33
CA ARG A 6 -6.05 -9.15 2.19
C ARG A 6 -6.69 -7.76 2.23
N GLU A 7 -6.99 -7.26 3.42
CA GLU A 7 -7.65 -5.96 3.59
C GLU A 7 -6.67 -4.85 3.26
N LEU A 8 -5.41 -4.96 3.71
CA LEU A 8 -4.36 -4.01 3.35
C LEU A 8 -4.11 -3.98 1.85
N LYS A 9 -4.02 -5.15 1.20
CA LYS A 9 -3.89 -5.25 -0.26
C LYS A 9 -5.09 -4.61 -0.99
N SER A 10 -6.30 -4.83 -0.49
CA SER A 10 -7.51 -4.24 -1.05
C SER A 10 -7.53 -2.72 -0.92
N LEU A 11 -7.05 -2.17 0.21
CA LEU A 11 -6.91 -0.73 0.41
C LEU A 11 -5.91 -0.11 -0.56
N LEU A 12 -4.73 -0.72 -0.70
CA LEU A 12 -3.70 -0.28 -1.65
C LEU A 12 -4.20 -0.31 -3.09
N GLN A 13 -4.90 -1.38 -3.48
CA GLN A 13 -5.45 -1.50 -4.82
C GLN A 13 -6.51 -0.42 -5.10
N LYS A 14 -7.42 -0.16 -4.14
CA LYS A 14 -8.41 0.93 -4.26
C LYS A 14 -7.76 2.31 -4.35
N ALA A 15 -6.63 2.50 -3.70
CA ALA A 15 -5.85 3.74 -3.77
C ALA A 15 -5.03 3.86 -5.06
N GLY A 16 -5.07 2.88 -5.97
CA GLY A 16 -4.36 2.95 -7.25
C GLY A 16 -2.93 2.39 -7.22
N PHE A 17 -2.52 1.72 -6.13
CA PHE A 17 -1.23 1.04 -6.11
C PHE A 17 -1.25 -0.19 -7.03
N ILE A 18 -0.17 -0.34 -7.78
CA ILE A 18 0.08 -1.45 -8.68
C ILE A 18 0.78 -2.57 -7.90
N HIS A 19 0.17 -3.74 -7.87
CA HIS A 19 0.78 -4.93 -7.27
C HIS A 19 1.79 -5.57 -8.24
N ARG A 20 2.92 -6.00 -7.69
CA ARG A 20 3.97 -6.75 -8.37
C ARG A 20 4.33 -7.97 -7.53
N SER A 21 4.21 -9.14 -8.15
CA SER A 21 4.62 -10.40 -7.55
C SER A 21 6.12 -10.38 -7.28
N ALA A 22 6.53 -10.58 -6.03
CA ALA A 22 7.92 -10.87 -5.69
C ALA A 22 8.09 -12.37 -5.45
N LYS A 23 9.33 -12.81 -5.23
CA LYS A 23 9.61 -14.23 -4.95
C LYS A 23 8.86 -14.69 -3.68
N GLY A 24 8.15 -15.82 -3.78
CA GLY A 24 7.43 -16.43 -2.67
C GLY A 24 6.09 -15.76 -2.34
N SER A 25 5.77 -15.60 -1.05
CA SER A 25 4.53 -14.96 -0.58
C SER A 25 4.70 -13.45 -0.34
N HIS A 26 5.72 -12.84 -0.94
CA HIS A 26 5.95 -11.40 -0.85
C HIS A 26 5.30 -10.69 -2.04
N THR A 27 4.66 -9.57 -1.77
CA THR A 27 4.08 -8.71 -2.79
C THR A 27 4.64 -7.31 -2.65
N ARG A 28 5.10 -6.74 -3.75
CA ARG A 28 5.58 -5.36 -3.83
C ARG A 28 4.47 -4.50 -4.41
N TRP A 29 4.19 -3.35 -3.80
CA TRP A 29 3.16 -2.41 -4.20
C TRP A 29 3.79 -1.08 -4.51
N ILE A 30 3.45 -0.50 -5.66
CA ILE A 30 4.07 0.75 -6.15
C ILE A 30 2.96 1.65 -6.67
N HIS A 31 2.96 2.91 -6.29
CA HIS A 31 2.03 3.90 -6.84
C HIS A 31 2.74 4.72 -7.92
N PRO A 32 2.10 5.03 -9.08
CA PRO A 32 2.72 5.87 -10.12
C PRO A 32 3.11 7.27 -9.63
N LEU A 33 2.36 7.83 -8.67
CA LEU A 33 2.69 9.11 -8.02
C LEU A 33 3.80 9.02 -6.96
N LEU A 34 4.16 7.80 -6.51
CA LEU A 34 5.19 7.57 -5.49
C LEU A 34 6.15 6.46 -5.97
N PRO A 35 6.85 6.63 -7.11
CA PRO A 35 7.69 5.58 -7.68
C PRO A 35 8.87 5.20 -6.76
N ASP A 36 9.38 6.17 -5.99
CA ASP A 36 10.51 5.99 -5.07
C ASP A 36 10.13 5.38 -3.71
N GLN A 37 8.83 5.19 -3.43
CA GLN A 37 8.33 4.68 -2.15
C GLN A 37 7.52 3.38 -2.31
N PRO A 38 8.16 2.27 -2.72
CA PRO A 38 7.51 0.97 -2.81
C PRO A 38 7.19 0.39 -1.43
N ILE A 39 6.05 -0.29 -1.30
CA ILE A 39 5.65 -1.01 -0.09
C ILE A 39 5.87 -2.51 -0.33
N THR A 40 6.45 -3.20 0.65
CA THR A 40 6.60 -4.66 0.57
C THR A 40 5.75 -5.33 1.64
N ILE A 41 4.71 -6.03 1.21
CA ILE A 41 3.86 -6.81 2.10
C ILE A 41 4.30 -8.27 2.03
N SER A 42 4.75 -8.79 3.16
CA SER A 42 5.06 -10.20 3.35
C SER A 42 3.87 -10.92 3.99
N GLY A 43 3.49 -12.07 3.42
CA GLY A 43 2.45 -12.94 3.97
C GLY A 43 1.34 -13.28 2.98
N LYS A 44 0.57 -14.31 3.34
CA LYS A 44 -0.59 -14.76 2.57
C LYS A 44 -1.81 -13.92 2.94
N ASP A 45 -2.82 -13.93 2.08
CA ASP A 45 -4.04 -13.13 2.25
C ASP A 45 -4.84 -13.47 3.53
N GLY A 46 -4.69 -14.70 4.02
CA GLY A 46 -5.34 -15.19 5.24
C GLY A 46 -4.62 -14.85 6.54
N ASP A 47 -3.35 -14.42 6.48
CA ASP A 47 -2.57 -14.04 7.65
C ASP A 47 -2.98 -12.67 8.20
N ASP A 48 -2.77 -12.51 9.50
CA ASP A 48 -2.90 -11.24 10.18
C ASP A 48 -1.71 -10.35 9.84
N ALA A 49 -1.98 -9.08 9.54
CA ALA A 49 -0.92 -8.14 9.23
C ALA A 49 -0.09 -7.84 10.46
N LYS A 50 1.23 -7.80 10.30
CA LYS A 50 2.12 -7.32 11.36
C LYS A 50 1.87 -5.82 11.60
N PRO A 51 1.92 -5.33 12.84
CA PRO A 51 1.63 -3.94 13.16
C PRO A 51 2.46 -2.91 12.37
N TYR A 52 3.70 -3.25 12.00
CA TYR A 52 4.53 -2.37 11.18
C TYR A 52 4.03 -2.25 9.73
N ILE A 53 3.49 -3.32 9.16
CA ILE A 53 2.94 -3.32 7.79
C ILE A 53 1.70 -2.42 7.76
N GLU A 54 0.82 -2.54 8.76
CA GLU A 54 -0.35 -1.67 8.88
C GLU A 54 0.06 -0.19 8.98
N LYS A 55 1.07 0.12 9.81
CA LYS A 55 1.59 1.49 9.93
C LYS A 55 2.17 2.01 8.61
N GLU A 56 2.94 1.18 7.91
CA GLU A 56 3.54 1.54 6.63
C GLU A 56 2.49 1.81 5.54
N VAL A 57 1.47 0.95 5.44
CA VAL A 57 0.36 1.13 4.49
C VAL A 57 -0.40 2.43 4.79
N ASN A 58 -0.79 2.66 6.04
CA ASN A 58 -1.51 3.90 6.39
C ASN A 58 -0.67 5.14 6.12
N ARG A 59 0.63 5.12 6.42
CA ARG A 59 1.54 6.23 6.13
C ARG A 59 1.60 6.53 4.64
N GLN A 60 1.72 5.51 3.80
CA GLN A 60 1.79 5.72 2.35
C GLN A 60 0.47 6.19 1.75
N LEU A 61 -0.67 5.73 2.29
CA LEU A 61 -1.97 6.25 1.90
C LEU A 61 -2.12 7.74 2.26
N GLU A 62 -1.61 8.16 3.42
CA GLU A 62 -1.62 9.57 3.81
C GLU A 62 -0.73 10.43 2.90
N ILE A 63 0.48 9.96 2.59
CA ILE A 63 1.40 10.65 1.67
C ILE A 63 0.75 10.75 0.29
N LEU A 64 0.17 9.66 -0.21
CA LEU A 64 -0.52 9.64 -1.49
C LEU A 64 -1.65 10.67 -1.51
N LYS A 65 -2.47 10.73 -0.45
CA LYS A 65 -3.56 11.71 -0.36
C LYS A 65 -3.02 13.15 -0.45
N LYS A 66 -1.95 13.47 0.29
CA LYS A 66 -1.30 14.79 0.23
C LYS A 66 -0.81 15.11 -1.19
N VAL A 67 -0.16 14.16 -1.86
CA VAL A 67 0.32 14.34 -3.24
C VAL A 67 -0.85 14.56 -4.21
N GLN A 68 -1.94 13.80 -4.07
CA GLN A 68 -3.16 13.98 -4.89
C GLN A 68 -3.80 15.35 -4.65
N GLU A 69 -3.86 15.82 -3.40
CA GLU A 69 -4.39 17.15 -3.05
C GLU A 69 -3.53 18.28 -3.64
N GLN A 70 -2.20 18.13 -3.67
CA GLN A 70 -1.31 19.13 -4.26
C GLN A 70 -1.35 19.15 -5.80
N GLN A 71 -1.61 18.00 -6.44
CA GLN A 71 -1.73 17.91 -7.91
C GLN A 71 -3.13 18.32 -8.42
N GLY A 72 -4.15 18.29 -7.56
CA GLY A 72 -5.51 18.72 -7.89
C GLY A 72 -5.77 20.23 -7.75
N GLY A 73 -4.77 21.00 -7.33
CA GLY A 73 -4.85 22.45 -7.11
C GLY A 73 -4.42 23.33 -8.29
N GLU A 74 -3.99 22.73 -9.40
CA GLU A 74 -3.73 23.45 -10.65
C GLU A 74 -4.99 23.42 -11.52
N GLN A 75 -5.95 24.28 -11.21
CA GLN A 75 -7.03 24.70 -12.11
C GLN A 75 -7.05 26.22 -12.19
#